data_AF-A0AA35T7T6-F1
#
_entry.id   AF-A0AA35T7T6-F1
#
_cell.length_a   1.000
_cell.length_b   1.000
_cell.length_c   1.000
_cell.angle_alpha   90.00
_cell.angle_beta   90.00
_cell.angle_gamma   90.00
#
_symmetry.space_group_name_H-M   'P 1'
#
loop_
_entity.id
_entity.type
_entity.pdbx_description
1 polymer ?
#
loop_
_entity_poly.entity_id
_entity_poly.type
_entity_poly.pdbx_seq_one_letter_code
_entity_poly.pdbx_strand_id
1 'polypeptide(L)' 'MERDETTVMSGYVKRLCGGKTEDKFYRLLVNKTLYIYGAHQDTTATHVMMLIGYSVQGVSLSTPL' A
#
# COMPACT_ATOMS: atom_id res chain seq x y z
N MET A 1 -3.11 -9.01 -15.02
CA MET A 1 -4.08 -9.21 -13.93
C MET A 1 -5.31 -8.39 -14.28
N GLU A 2 -6.46 -9.03 -14.45
CA GLU A 2 -7.74 -8.33 -14.64
C GLU A 2 -7.98 -7.43 -13.41
N ARG A 3 -8.47 -6.19 -13.61
CA ARG A 3 -8.76 -5.27 -12.52
C ARG A 3 -9.97 -5.80 -11.74
N ASP A 4 -9.73 -6.30 -10.54
CA ASP A 4 -10.79 -6.67 -9.60
C ASP A 4 -11.43 -5.38 -9.06
N GLU A 5 -12.74 -5.19 -9.29
CA GLU A 5 -13.51 -4.00 -8.92
C GLU A 5 -13.50 -3.71 -7.41
N THR A 6 -13.06 -4.69 -6.60
CA THR A 6 -12.88 -4.55 -5.15
C THR A 6 -11.56 -3.86 -4.75
N THR A 7 -10.67 -3.62 -5.72
CA THR A 7 -9.39 -2.93 -5.51
C THR A 7 -9.62 -1.43 -5.35
N VAL A 8 -9.36 -0.92 -4.15
CA VAL A 8 -9.51 0.50 -3.83
C VAL A 8 -8.28 1.30 -4.24
N MET A 9 -7.08 0.71 -4.10
CA MET A 9 -5.83 1.38 -4.43
C MET A 9 -4.73 0.36 -4.73
N SER A 10 -3.85 0.68 -5.69
CA SER A 10 -2.61 -0.06 -5.89
C SER A 10 -1.47 0.84 -6.36
N GLY A 11 -0.23 0.37 -6.23
CA GLY A 11 0.94 1.09 -6.74
C GLY A 11 2.22 0.82 -5.97
N TYR A 12 3.32 1.36 -6.46
CA TYR A 12 4.61 1.26 -5.76
C TYR A 12 4.76 2.34 -4.71
N VAL A 13 5.27 1.95 -3.54
CA VAL A 13 5.67 2.88 -2.47
C VAL A 13 6.99 2.48 -1.85
N LYS A 14 7.60 3.45 -1.16
CA LYS A 14 8.77 3.25 -0.32
C LYS A 14 8.33 3.30 1.13
N ARG A 15 8.87 2.44 1.97
CA ARG A 15 8.67 2.50 3.43
C ARG A 15 9.87 3.21 4.04
N LEU A 16 9.61 4.05 5.03
CA LEU A 16 10.62 4.58 5.92
C LEU A 16 10.42 3.88 7.26
N CYS A 17 11.35 3.02 7.66
CA CYS A 17 11.33 2.37 8.96
C CYS A 17 12.60 2.77 9.72
N GLY A 18 12.44 3.38 10.91
CA GLY A 18 13.56 3.76 11.76
C GLY A 18 14.57 4.74 11.14
N GLY A 19 14.11 5.66 10.29
CA GLY A 19 14.98 6.67 9.65
C GLY A 19 15.82 6.17 8.48
N LYS A 20 15.64 4.90 8.06
CA LYS A 20 16.22 4.37 6.82
C LYS A 20 15.13 4.21 5.77
N THR A 21 15.41 4.68 4.55
CA THR A 21 14.55 4.45 3.39
C THR A 21 14.70 2.99 2.98
N GLU A 22 13.66 2.20 3.15
CA GLU A 22 13.61 0.81 2.69
C GLU A 22 13.12 0.71 1.24
N ASP A 23 13.32 -0.47 0.70
CA ASP A 23 13.08 -0.88 -0.68
C ASP A 23 11.69 -0.52 -1.20
N LYS A 24 11.62 -0.30 -2.52
CA LYS A 24 10.38 -0.04 -3.25
C LYS A 24 9.58 -1.33 -3.35
N PHE A 25 8.36 -1.35 -2.82
CA PHE A 25 7.45 -2.50 -2.91
C PHE A 25 6.12 -2.10 -3.56
N TYR A 26 5.43 -3.09 -4.11
CA TYR A 26 4.09 -2.90 -4.66
C TYR A 26 3.05 -3.18 -3.58
N ARG A 27 2.05 -2.30 -3.45
CA ARG A 27 0.92 -2.49 -2.54
C ARG A 27 -0.39 -2.64 -3.30
N LEU A 28 -1.31 -3.38 -2.71
CA LEU A 28 -2.68 -3.56 -3.19
C LEU A 28 -3.62 -3.48 -1.99
N LEU A 29 -4.60 -2.58 -2.02
CA LEU A 29 -5.63 -2.43 -0.99
C LEU A 29 -6.95 -2.96 -1.52
N VAL A 30 -7.42 -4.06 -0.94
CA VAL A 30 -8.69 -4.72 -1.29
C VAL A 30 -9.49 -4.92 -0.02
N ASN A 31 -10.74 -4.45 0.01
CA ASN A 31 -11.67 -4.66 1.13
C ASN A 31 -11.05 -4.44 2.54
N LYS A 32 -10.41 -3.29 2.76
CA LYS A 32 -9.73 -2.91 4.02
C LYS A 32 -8.49 -3.74 4.38
N THR A 33 -8.05 -4.64 3.51
CA THR A 33 -6.83 -5.44 3.67
C THR A 33 -5.75 -4.93 2.72
N LEU A 34 -4.60 -4.58 3.28
CA LEU A 34 -3.41 -4.15 2.55
C LEU A 34 -2.50 -5.36 2.31
N TYR A 35 -2.26 -5.66 1.04
CA TYR A 35 -1.30 -6.66 0.57
C TYR A 35 -0.04 -5.94 0.09
N ILE A 36 1.12 -6.49 0.44
CA ILE A 36 2.44 -5.98 0.06
C ILE A 36 3.17 -7.06 -0.72
N TYR A 37 3.72 -6.71 -1.87
CA TYR A 37 4.44 -7.57 -2.79
C TYR A 37 5.82 -6.97 -3.07
N GLY A 38 6.82 -7.81 -3.38
CA GLY A 38 8.13 -7.31 -3.81
C GLY A 38 8.01 -6.54 -5.13
N ALA A 39 7.34 -7.13 -6.11
CA ALA A 39 7.02 -6.54 -7.40
C ALA A 39 5.55 -6.75 -7.79
N HIS A 40 5.05 -5.93 -8.71
CA HIS A 40 3.66 -6.01 -9.21
C HIS A 40 3.29 -7.36 -9.84
N GLN A 41 4.27 -8.09 -10.38
CA GLN A 41 4.04 -9.36 -11.07
C GLN A 41 4.07 -10.56 -10.12
N ASP A 42 4.45 -10.33 -8.86
CA ASP A 42 4.50 -11.40 -7.86
C ASP A 42 3.09 -11.92 -7.60
N THR A 43 2.94 -13.23 -7.59
CA THR A 43 1.65 -13.89 -7.33
C THR A 43 1.38 -14.05 -5.84
N THR A 44 2.40 -13.87 -4.99
CA THR A 44 2.32 -14.07 -3.54
C THR A 44 2.72 -12.80 -2.82
N ALA A 45 1.88 -12.34 -1.89
CA ALA A 45 2.18 -11.20 -1.05
C ALA A 45 3.25 -11.57 -0.02
N THR A 46 4.23 -10.70 0.18
CA THR A 46 5.23 -10.84 1.24
C THR A 46 4.64 -10.51 2.60
N HIS A 47 3.69 -9.57 2.68
CA HIS A 47 2.97 -9.22 3.89
C HIS A 47 1.50 -8.91 3.59
N VAL A 48 0.63 -9.21 4.56
CA VAL A 48 -0.81 -8.92 4.50
C VAL A 48 -1.24 -8.33 5.83
N MET A 49 -1.96 -7.20 5.81
CA MET A 49 -2.39 -6.49 7.01
C MET A 49 -3.84 -6.00 6.87
N MET A 50 -4.68 -6.33 7.84
CA MET A 50 -6.03 -5.77 7.95
C MET A 50 -5.98 -4.40 8.61
N LEU A 51 -6.57 -3.39 7.99
CA LEU A 51 -6.48 -2.00 8.45
C LEU A 51 -7.58 -1.60 9.46
N ILE A 52 -8.37 -2.55 9.96
CA ILE A 52 -9.43 -2.25 10.93
C ILE A 52 -8.79 -1.79 12.24
N GLY A 53 -9.16 -0.59 12.70
CA GLY A 53 -8.62 0.02 13.92
C GLY A 53 -7.32 0.81 13.72
N TYR A 54 -6.74 0.83 12.52
CA TYR A 54 -5.59 1.67 12.20
C TYR A 54 -6.02 3.08 11.78
N SER A 55 -5.28 4.10 12.24
CA SER A 55 -5.45 5.49 11.80
C SER A 55 -4.39 5.87 10.77
N VAL A 56 -4.76 6.64 9.76
CA VAL A 56 -3.81 7.27 8.83
C VAL A 56 -3.36 8.61 9.43
N GLN A 57 -2.04 8.84 9.55
CA GLN A 57 -1.47 10.10 10.02
C GLN A 57 -0.55 10.72 8.95
N GLY A 58 -0.45 12.05 8.89
CA GLY A 58 0.46 12.75 7.97
C GLY A 58 -0.11 13.17 6.61
N VAL A 59 -1.44 13.31 6.47
CA VAL A 59 -2.06 13.87 5.26
C VAL A 59 -1.99 15.40 5.32
N SER A 60 -1.06 16.02 4.59
CA SER A 60 -1.09 17.46 4.33
C SER A 60 -1.83 17.70 3.02
N LEU A 61 -3.02 18.31 3.11
CA LEU A 61 -3.69 18.87 1.93
C LEU A 61 -3.16 20.28 1.76
N SER A 62 -2.09 20.46 0.99
CA SER A 62 -1.82 21.78 0.41
C SER A 62 -2.99 22.09 -0.52
N THR A 63 -3.78 23.11 -0.18
CA THR A 63 -4.89 23.60 -0.99
C THR A 63 -4.49 23.69 -2.47
N PRO A 64 -5.27 23.13 -3.42
CA PRO A 64 -5.06 23.45 -4.82
C PRO A 64 -5.43 24.91 -5.03
N LEU A 65 -4.48 25.70 -5.56
CA LEU A 65 -4.76 26.99 -6.19
C LEU A 65 -5.24 26.74 -7.62
#